data_AF-A0A7S0LDE3-F1
#
_entry.id   AF-A0A7S0LDE3-F1
#
_cell.length_a   1.000
_cell.length_b   1.000
_cell.length_c   1.000
_cell.angle_alpha   90.00
_cell.angle_beta   90.00
_cell.angle_gamma   90.00
#
_symmetry.space_group_name_H-M   'P 1'
#
loop_
_entity.id
_entity.type
_entity.pdbx_description
1 polymer ?
#
loop_
_entity_poly.entity_id
_entity_poly.type
_entity_poly.pdbx_seq_one_letter_code
_entity_poly.pdbx_strand_id
1 'polypeptide(L)'
;TWVRCCEESSYDEAPLRARGIQILDLSFPDGEAPPKPLISKWLELCLNYDRTIAVHCVAGLGRAPLLVAIALIESGCDAMEAVEIIRRRRRGAINRLQLQYLQEYTPLRKKNSSCAMM
;
A
#
# COMPACT_ATOMS: atom_id res chain seq x y z
N THR A 1 7.43 2.81 10.02
CA THR A 1 6.73 1.52 10.21
C THR A 1 7.07 0.54 9.10
N TRP A 2 7.10 -0.75 9.41
CA TRP A 2 7.32 -1.87 8.48
C TRP A 2 6.02 -2.66 8.31
N VAL A 3 5.42 -2.61 7.12
CA VAL A 3 4.14 -3.23 6.80
C VAL A 3 4.36 -4.50 5.97
N ARG A 4 3.86 -5.62 6.46
CA ARG A 4 3.94 -6.93 5.80
C ARG A 4 2.58 -7.29 5.19
N CYS A 5 2.57 -7.53 3.88
CA CYS A 5 1.36 -7.89 3.12
C CYS A 5 1.28 -9.39 2.77
N CYS A 6 2.21 -10.21 3.23
CA CYS A 6 2.20 -11.67 3.03
C CYS A 6 1.91 -12.40 4.34
N GLU A 7 1.31 -13.58 4.23
CA GLU A 7 0.90 -14.41 5.37
C GLU A 7 2.10 -15.02 6.11
N GLU A 8 3.18 -15.29 5.38
CA GLU A 8 4.39 -15.91 5.94
C GLU A 8 5.46 -14.85 6.25
N SER A 9 6.06 -14.95 7.44
CA SER A 9 7.32 -14.30 7.76
C SER A 9 8.48 -15.25 7.46
N SER A 10 9.35 -14.86 6.53
CA SER A 10 10.57 -15.63 6.20
C SER A 10 11.85 -15.03 6.80
N TYR A 11 11.73 -14.03 7.67
CA TYR A 11 12.88 -13.30 8.22
C TYR A 11 12.73 -13.05 9.72
N ASP A 12 13.88 -12.87 10.38
CA ASP A 12 13.94 -12.50 11.78
C ASP A 12 13.53 -11.03 11.98
N GLU A 13 12.55 -10.81 12.85
CA GLU A 13 11.99 -9.50 13.19
C GLU A 13 12.82 -8.76 14.24
N ALA A 14 13.68 -9.46 14.99
CA ALA A 14 14.45 -8.89 16.09
C ALA A 14 15.31 -7.67 15.67
N PRO A 15 16.00 -7.64 14.52
CA PRO A 15 16.78 -6.48 14.09
C PRO A 15 15.95 -5.23 13.80
N LEU A 16 14.68 -5.40 13.39
CA LEU A 16 13.74 -4.31 13.16
C LEU A 16 13.23 -3.76 14.50
N ARG A 17 12.79 -4.66 15.38
CA ARG A 17 12.28 -4.31 16.72
C ARG A 17 13.36 -3.65 17.59
N ALA A 18 14.60 -4.15 17.53
CA ALA A 18 15.75 -3.57 18.23
C ALA A 18 16.06 -2.12 17.80
N ARG A 19 15.67 -1.73 16.58
CA ARG A 19 15.77 -0.35 16.07
C ARG A 19 14.50 0.48 16.32
N GLY A 20 13.54 -0.04 17.09
CA GLY A 20 12.27 0.61 17.35
C GLY A 20 11.32 0.63 16.15
N ILE A 21 11.57 -0.18 15.12
CA ILE A 21 10.69 -0.26 13.95
C ILE A 21 9.49 -1.13 14.29
N GLN A 22 8.31 -0.53 14.29
CA GLN A 22 7.04 -1.25 14.45
C GLN A 22 6.75 -2.08 13.20
N ILE A 23 6.37 -3.34 13.42
CA ILE A 23 5.92 -4.26 12.37
C ILE A 23 4.40 -4.35 12.42
N LEU A 24 3.75 -4.17 11.27
CA LEU A 24 2.31 -4.27 11.12
C LEU A 24 1.96 -5.28 10.04
N ASP A 25 1.16 -6.27 10.43
CA ASP A 25 0.61 -7.27 9.51
C ASP A 25 -0.69 -6.78 8.87
N LEU A 26 -0.66 -6.68 7.55
CA LEU A 26 -1.78 -6.38 6.66
C LEU A 26 -1.77 -7.39 5.50
N SER A 27 -1.80 -8.68 5.83
CA SER A 27 -1.77 -9.78 4.86
C SER A 27 -3.10 -9.94 4.14
N PHE A 28 -3.04 -10.21 2.84
CA PHE A 28 -4.17 -10.62 2.01
C PHE A 28 -3.71 -11.57 0.89
N PRO A 29 -4.62 -12.37 0.29
CA PRO A 29 -4.29 -13.34 -0.74
C PRO A 29 -3.58 -12.71 -1.94
N ASP A 30 -2.66 -13.47 -2.55
CA ASP A 30 -1.93 -12.98 -3.71
C ASP A 30 -2.82 -12.91 -4.97
N GLY A 31 -2.63 -11.87 -5.78
CA GLY A 31 -3.44 -11.65 -6.99
C GLY A 31 -4.86 -11.14 -6.74
N GLU A 32 -5.33 -11.12 -5.49
CA GLU A 32 -6.65 -10.60 -5.12
C GLU A 32 -6.61 -9.14 -4.67
N ALA A 33 -7.80 -8.54 -4.60
CA ALA A 33 -8.00 -7.22 -4.05
C ALA A 33 -7.95 -7.25 -2.50
N PRO A 34 -7.37 -6.22 -1.84
CA PRO A 34 -7.39 -6.16 -0.39
C PRO A 34 -8.82 -5.96 0.13
N PRO A 35 -9.21 -6.61 1.23
CA PRO A 35 -10.52 -6.42 1.83
C PRO A 35 -10.66 -5.01 2.41
N LYS A 36 -11.87 -4.43 2.35
CA LYS A 36 -12.13 -3.04 2.79
C LYS A 36 -11.61 -2.71 4.21
N PRO A 37 -11.78 -3.57 5.23
CA PRO A 37 -11.25 -3.30 6.56
C PRO A 37 -9.73 -3.14 6.60
N LEU A 38 -9.01 -3.89 5.76
CA LEU A 38 -7.56 -3.79 5.62
C LEU A 38 -7.17 -2.47 4.98
N ILE A 39 -7.91 -2.04 3.94
CA ILE A 39 -7.72 -0.73 3.30
C ILE A 39 -7.91 0.39 4.32
N SER A 40 -8.97 0.36 5.13
CA SER A 40 -9.21 1.38 6.16
C SER A 40 -8.03 1.46 7.14
N LYS A 41 -7.57 0.32 7.65
CA LYS A 41 -6.42 0.26 8.57
C LYS A 41 -5.11 0.75 7.93
N TRP A 42 -4.90 0.44 6.65
CA TRP A 42 -3.78 0.95 5.87
C TRP A 42 -3.83 2.47 5.73
N LEU A 43 -4.98 3.04 5.37
CA LEU A 43 -5.15 4.48 5.21
C LEU A 43 -5.02 5.22 6.54
N GLU A 44 -5.57 4.69 7.63
CA GLU A 44 -5.37 5.21 8.98
C GLU A 44 -3.89 5.27 9.35
N LEU A 45 -3.11 4.24 9.00
CA LEU A 45 -1.66 4.27 9.20
C LEU A 45 -1.01 5.38 8.37
N CYS A 46 -1.34 5.51 7.08
CA CYS A 46 -0.76 6.54 6.22
C CYS A 46 -1.01 7.97 6.72
N LEU A 47 -2.15 8.22 7.35
CA LEU A 47 -2.55 9.56 7.78
C LEU A 47 -1.99 9.95 9.15
N ASN A 48 -1.86 8.96 10.04
CA ASN A 48 -1.43 9.21 11.42
C ASN A 48 0.09 9.08 11.59
N TYR A 49 0.83 8.73 10.54
CA TYR A 49 2.27 8.52 10.60
C TYR A 49 3.00 9.61 9.82
N ASP A 50 3.83 10.37 10.53
CA ASP A 50 4.61 11.50 10.02
C ASP A 50 5.97 11.09 9.41
N ARG A 51 6.26 9.78 9.41
CA ARG A 51 7.53 9.19 8.97
C ARG A 51 7.32 8.22 7.82
N THR A 52 8.43 7.80 7.23
CA THR A 52 8.42 6.79 6.17
C THR A 52 7.81 5.46 6.63
N ILE A 53 6.89 4.95 5.80
CA ILE A 53 6.33 3.61 5.92
C ILE A 53 6.97 2.74 4.83
N ALA A 54 7.60 1.64 5.23
CA ALA A 54 8.05 0.60 4.32
C ALA A 54 6.95 -0.46 4.18
N VAL A 55 6.59 -0.81 2.95
CA VAL A 55 5.58 -1.84 2.66
C VAL A 55 6.23 -2.93 1.83
N HIS A 56 6.09 -4.18 2.24
CA HIS A 56 6.62 -5.31 1.50
C HIS A 56 5.65 -6.50 1.44
N CYS A 57 5.98 -7.42 0.55
CA CYS A 57 5.32 -8.70 0.40
C CYS A 57 6.44 -9.75 0.30
N VAL A 58 6.34 -10.75 -0.58
CA VAL A 58 7.43 -11.67 -0.91
C VAL A 58 8.27 -11.09 -2.06
N ALA A 59 7.70 -11.01 -3.27
CA ALA A 59 8.39 -10.48 -4.45
C ALA A 59 8.31 -8.95 -4.61
N GLY A 60 7.42 -8.29 -3.85
CA GLY A 60 7.25 -6.83 -3.87
C GLY A 60 6.69 -6.25 -5.18
N LEU A 61 5.99 -7.05 -6.00
CA LEU A 61 5.45 -6.62 -7.30
C LEU A 61 3.92 -6.49 -7.36
N GLY A 62 3.19 -7.18 -6.46
CA GLY A 62 1.73 -7.18 -6.45
C GLY A 62 1.14 -6.44 -5.26
N ARG A 63 1.03 -7.12 -4.12
CA ARG A 63 0.30 -6.64 -2.92
C ARG A 63 0.82 -5.32 -2.34
N ALA A 64 2.14 -5.19 -2.21
CA ALA A 64 2.76 -3.97 -1.69
C ALA A 64 2.51 -2.74 -2.58
N PRO A 65 2.83 -2.76 -3.89
CA PRO A 65 2.53 -1.62 -4.75
C PRO A 65 1.02 -1.36 -4.93
N LEU A 66 0.18 -2.39 -4.79
CA LEU A 66 -1.28 -2.20 -4.79
C LEU A 66 -1.75 -1.32 -3.62
N LEU A 67 -1.26 -1.55 -2.39
CA LEU A 67 -1.60 -0.68 -1.25
C LEU A 67 -1.08 0.75 -1.43
N VAL A 68 0.13 0.89 -1.99
CA VAL A 68 0.70 2.22 -2.30
C VAL A 68 -0.17 2.94 -3.34
N ALA A 69 -0.65 2.24 -4.37
CA ALA A 69 -1.54 2.82 -5.37
C ALA A 69 -2.85 3.31 -4.75
N ILE A 70 -3.46 2.52 -3.86
CA ILE A 70 -4.67 2.91 -3.13
C ILE A 70 -4.44 4.18 -2.30
N ALA A 71 -3.30 4.27 -1.59
CA ALA A 71 -2.97 5.48 -0.83
C ALA A 71 -2.81 6.72 -1.72
N LEU A 72 -2.20 6.58 -2.90
CA LEU A 72 -2.07 7.67 -3.87
C LEU A 72 -3.44 8.11 -4.41
N ILE A 73 -4.31 7.15 -4.74
CA ILE A 73 -5.67 7.44 -5.23
C ILE A 73 -6.51 8.14 -4.15
N GLU A 74 -6.44 7.69 -2.91
CA GLU A 74 -7.09 8.34 -1.75
C GLU A 74 -6.53 9.74 -1.46
N SER A 75 -5.30 10.01 -1.91
CA SER A 75 -4.68 11.34 -1.87
C SER A 75 -5.10 12.23 -3.05
N GLY A 76 -5.94 11.72 -3.96
CA GLY A 76 -6.51 12.47 -5.08
C GLY A 76 -5.86 12.22 -6.44
N CYS A 77 -4.89 11.32 -6.53
CA CYS A 77 -4.27 10.91 -7.79
C CYS A 77 -5.22 10.07 -8.64
N ASP A 78 -5.14 10.19 -9.97
CA ASP A 78 -5.85 9.26 -10.86
C ASP A 78 -5.27 7.84 -10.75
N ALA A 79 -6.11 6.82 -10.95
CA ALA A 79 -5.67 5.43 -10.85
C ALA A 79 -4.50 5.10 -11.81
N MET A 80 -4.56 5.59 -13.05
CA MET A 80 -3.50 5.35 -14.03
C MET A 80 -2.24 6.13 -13.69
N GLU A 81 -2.39 7.36 -13.21
CA GLU A 81 -1.26 8.18 -12.76
C GLU A 81 -0.55 7.54 -11.56
N ALA A 82 -1.29 7.04 -10.57
CA ALA A 82 -0.74 6.33 -9.42
C ALA A 82 0.07 5.10 -9.84
N VAL A 83 -0.47 4.30 -10.78
CA VAL A 83 0.23 3.14 -11.34
C VAL A 83 1.50 3.56 -12.08
N GLU A 84 1.45 4.65 -12.83
CA GLU A 84 2.62 5.16 -13.56
C GLU A 84 3.72 5.62 -12.61
N ILE A 85 3.38 6.41 -11.58
CA ILE A 85 4.30 6.86 -10.52
C ILE A 85 5.04 5.68 -9.89
N ILE A 86 4.33 4.59 -9.63
CA ILE A 86 4.89 3.35 -9.08
C ILE A 86 5.78 2.66 -10.10
N ARG A 87 5.31 2.46 -11.34
CA ARG A 87 6.06 1.74 -12.38
C ARG A 87 7.34 2.46 -12.81
N ARG A 88 7.40 3.80 -12.73
CA ARG A 88 8.63 4.57 -12.95
C ARG A 88 9.73 4.19 -11.95
N ARG A 89 9.37 3.86 -10.70
CA ARG A 89 10.32 3.45 -9.65
C ARG A 89 10.52 1.94 -9.58
N ARG A 90 9.49 1.15 -9.95
CA ARG A 90 9.51 -0.32 -9.91
C ARG A 90 8.85 -0.88 -11.17
N ARG A 91 9.65 -1.06 -12.22
CA ARG A 91 9.18 -1.63 -13.49
C ARG A 91 8.53 -2.99 -13.26
N GLY A 92 7.36 -3.19 -13.88
CA GLY A 92 6.60 -4.45 -13.78
C GLY A 92 5.75 -4.59 -12.51
N ALA A 93 5.71 -3.57 -11.64
CA ALA A 93 4.75 -3.55 -10.55
C ALA A 93 3.30 -3.47 -11.07
N ILE A 94 2.38 -4.09 -10.32
CA ILE A 94 0.94 -4.15 -10.55
C ILE A 94 0.59 -4.98 -11.80
N ASN A 95 -0.04 -6.13 -11.58
CA ASN A 95 -0.48 -7.03 -12.65
C ASN A 95 -1.79 -6.53 -13.30
N ARG A 96 -2.26 -7.21 -14.36
CA ARG A 96 -3.46 -6.82 -15.10
C ARG A 96 -4.74 -6.81 -14.26
N LEU A 97 -4.93 -7.81 -13.38
CA LEU A 97 -6.11 -7.90 -12.52
C LEU A 97 -6.13 -6.79 -11.47
N GLN A 98 -4.97 -6.49 -10.89
CA GLN A 98 -4.79 -5.40 -9.92
C GLN A 98 -5.00 -4.04 -10.58
N LEU A 99 -4.57 -3.87 -11.82
CA LEU A 99 -4.83 -2.65 -12.58
C LEU A 99 -6.33 -2.45 -12.81
N GLN A 100 -7.04 -3.49 -13.23
CA GLN A 100 -8.50 -3.44 -13.40
C GLN A 100 -9.19 -3.07 -12.08
N TYR A 101 -8.78 -3.70 -10.98
CA TYR A 101 -9.28 -3.34 -9.66
C TYR A 101 -9.06 -1.86 -9.32
N LEU A 102 -7.87 -1.32 -9.60
CA LEU A 102 -7.57 0.10 -9.34
C LEU A 102 -8.39 1.05 -10.20
N GLN A 103 -8.73 0.67 -11.44
CA GLN A 103 -9.60 1.47 -12.31
C GLN A 103 -11.05 1.52 -11.81
N GLU A 104 -11.52 0.44 -11.20
CA GLU A 104 -12.87 0.35 -10.62
C GLU A 104 -12.92 0.85 -9.15
N TYR A 105 -11.75 1.10 -8.55
CA TYR A 105 -11.63 1.49 -7.15
C TYR A 105 -12.23 2.88 -6.91
N THR A 106 -13.21 2.95 -6.00
CA THR A 106 -13.78 4.21 -5.54
C THR A 106 -13.15 4.61 -4.21
N PRO A 107 -12.53 5.80 -4.10
CA PRO A 107 -11.98 6.31 -2.84
C PRO A 107 -13.03 6.28 -1.73
N LEU A 108 -12.62 5.78 -0.55
CA LEU A 108 -13.45 5.76 0.65
C LEU A 108 -13.64 7.16 1.21
N ARG A 109 -12.67 8.06 1.00
CA ARG A 109 -12.78 9.45 1.43
C ARG A 109 -13.26 10.32 0.26
N LYS A 110 -14.38 11.03 0.47
CA LYS A 110 -14.80 12.10 -0.44
C LYS A 110 -13.73 13.19 -0.44
N LYS A 111 -13.37 13.71 -1.63
CA LYS A 111 -12.48 14.87 -1.78
C LYS A 111 -13.02 16.04 -0.94
N ASN A 112 -12.53 16.18 0.28
CA ASN A 112 -12.52 17.48 0.93
C ASN A 112 -11.34 18.21 0.29
N SER A 113 -11.65 19.22 -0.51
CA SER A 113 -10.71 20.16 -1.10
C SER A 113 -9.66 20.55 -0.04
N SER A 114 -8.37 20.39 -0.36
CA SER A 114 -7.19 20.65 0.49
C SER A 114 -6.73 19.50 1.41
N CYS A 115 -6.06 18.51 0.84
CA CYS A 115 -4.94 17.89 1.54
C CYS A 115 -3.85 17.54 0.52
N ALA A 116 -2.91 18.46 0.33
CA ALA A 116 -1.68 18.17 -0.39
C ALA A 116 -0.69 17.59 0.64
N MET A 117 -0.27 16.34 0.46
CA MET A 117 0.92 15.84 1.15
C MET A 117 2.15 16.45 0.46
N MET A 118 2.81 17.37 1.16
CA MET A 118 4.15 17.87 0.84
C MET A 118 5.22 16.90 1.31
#